data_AF-M1E8P5-F1
#
_entry.id   AF-M1E8P5-F1
#
_cell.length_a   1.000
_cell.length_b   1.000
_cell.length_c   1.000
_cell.angle_alpha   90.00
_cell.angle_beta   90.00
_cell.angle_gamma   90.00
#
_symmetry.space_group_name_H-M   'P 1'
#
loop_
_entity.id
_entity.type
_entity.pdbx_description
1 polymer ?
#
loop_
_entity_poly.entity_id
_entity_poly.type
_entity_poly.pdbx_seq_one_letter_code
_entity_poly.pdbx_strand_id
1 'polypeptide(L)'
;MKFIKGFSPNRVVSLIFYFFVFVFILNFVFLKTAAYSQESTLSLRLGNGMVVVLGEQSSLSKIKDLILTSKKKFETIQDLADFISSEHISGIKEIGLFVSDNLQPNENVKKVFDGTLKDAIEKGVIPYLPNNIKFTQAREFLENFGYNVIFGPGIYPFKDKLRCEVKLVSYGLKSGSYIEIDGKKYFPKNLGYFLIAIDPNNGKIISQGNFDTSFHHQENAALVNYLQSVPKNAFLLGVINIEATRKMDSDSYMLLNQMGLHLVPLGYYGYSHVFILDVKEKKALEERSSTISELYYVPPEKLDESSFIKLINKKPLPTIYLDGLSPDSKILVFSLPQNGRF
;
A
#
# COMPACT_ATOMS: atom_id res chain seq x y z
N MET A 1 15.10 66.44 0.54
CA MET A 1 16.07 65.34 0.33
C MET A 1 17.29 65.60 1.19
N LYS A 2 17.35 65.01 2.40
CA LYS A 2 18.51 65.11 3.30
C LYS A 2 18.94 63.68 3.66
N PHE A 3 20.24 63.45 3.50
CA PHE A 3 21.06 62.37 4.07
C PHE A 3 20.73 60.91 3.71
N ILE A 4 21.56 60.33 2.82
CA ILE A 4 22.44 59.20 3.18
C ILE A 4 23.79 59.39 2.43
N LYS A 5 24.72 60.15 3.01
CA LYS A 5 26.15 60.12 2.65
C LYS A 5 26.85 59.33 3.76
N GLY A 6 27.31 58.11 3.45
CA GLY A 6 28.02 57.28 4.44
C GLY A 6 28.07 55.79 4.16
N PHE A 7 27.46 55.28 3.10
CA PHE A 7 27.57 53.86 2.76
C PHE A 7 28.79 53.61 1.87
N SER A 8 29.87 53.12 2.50
CA SER A 8 30.99 52.51 1.79
C SER A 8 30.48 51.29 1.00
N PRO A 9 30.74 51.20 -0.33
CA PRO A 9 30.31 50.08 -1.16
C PRO A 9 30.71 48.72 -0.59
N ASN A 10 31.86 48.66 0.09
CA ASN A 10 32.40 47.43 0.67
C ASN A 10 31.55 46.91 1.83
N ARG A 11 30.85 47.77 2.58
CA ARG A 11 29.94 47.31 3.64
C ARG A 11 28.66 46.69 3.09
N VAL A 12 28.15 47.21 1.98
CA VAL A 12 26.94 46.66 1.33
C VAL A 12 27.23 45.27 0.74
N VAL A 13 28.38 45.12 0.07
CA VAL A 13 28.82 43.83 -0.48
C VAL A 13 29.03 42.80 0.63
N SER A 14 29.65 43.20 1.75
CA SER A 14 29.85 42.32 2.90
C SER A 14 28.53 41.87 3.54
N LEU A 15 27.56 42.78 3.71
CA LEU A 15 26.22 42.45 4.24
C LEU A 15 25.44 41.50 3.30
N ILE A 16 25.52 41.72 1.99
CA ILE A 16 24.90 40.83 1.00
C ILE A 16 25.56 39.43 1.07
N PHE A 17 26.89 39.36 1.15
CA PHE A 17 27.60 38.09 1.27
C PHE A 17 27.20 37.33 2.55
N TYR A 18 27.16 37.98 3.71
CA TYR A 18 26.73 37.36 4.96
C TYR A 18 25.26 36.92 4.93
N PHE A 19 24.39 37.67 4.25
CA PHE A 19 22.99 37.29 4.05
C PHE A 19 22.88 36.01 3.21
N PHE A 20 23.63 35.87 2.12
CA PHE A 20 23.62 34.66 1.31
C PHE A 20 24.23 33.46 2.05
N VAL A 21 25.31 33.64 2.80
CA VAL A 21 25.88 32.58 3.64
C VAL A 21 24.89 32.16 4.73
N PHE A 22 24.20 33.10 5.37
CA PHE A 22 23.18 32.82 6.37
C PHE A 22 21.99 32.06 5.76
N VAL A 23 21.46 32.49 4.61
CA VAL A 23 20.38 31.81 3.90
C VAL A 23 20.80 30.41 3.43
N PHE A 24 22.06 30.23 3.03
CA PHE A 24 22.61 28.92 2.64
C PHE A 24 22.72 28.00 3.86
N ILE A 25 23.23 28.48 4.99
CA ILE A 25 23.30 27.70 6.24
C ILE A 25 21.90 27.39 6.75
N LEU A 26 20.96 28.34 6.70
CA LEU A 26 19.57 28.12 7.10
C LEU A 26 18.93 27.06 6.20
N ASN A 27 19.08 27.16 4.88
CA ASN A 27 18.58 26.14 3.95
C ASN A 27 19.27 24.79 4.15
N PHE A 28 20.57 24.74 4.45
CA PHE A 28 21.29 23.49 4.68
C PHE A 28 20.86 22.80 5.99
N VAL A 29 20.58 23.58 7.04
CA VAL A 29 20.05 23.11 8.33
C VAL A 29 18.57 22.70 8.18
N PHE A 30 17.76 23.44 7.42
CA PHE A 30 16.36 23.10 7.13
C PHE A 30 16.22 21.93 6.14
N LEU A 31 17.10 21.77 5.16
CA LEU A 31 17.16 20.60 4.28
C LEU A 31 17.61 19.35 5.03
N LYS A 32 18.47 19.47 6.05
CA LYS A 32 18.82 18.35 6.93
C LYS A 32 17.74 17.99 7.96
N THR A 33 16.91 18.95 8.38
CA THR A 33 15.78 18.69 9.29
C THR A 33 14.51 18.27 8.55
N ALA A 34 14.37 18.63 7.27
CA ALA A 34 13.34 18.12 6.35
C ALA A 34 13.76 16.86 5.59
N ALA A 35 15.02 16.42 5.70
CA ALA A 35 15.40 15.02 5.52
C ALA A 35 14.83 14.23 6.69
N TYR A 36 13.51 14.04 6.64
CA TYR A 36 12.72 13.28 7.58
C TYR A 36 13.48 12.04 8.03
N SER A 37 13.87 11.99 9.30
CA SER A 37 14.00 10.73 10.02
C SER A 37 12.58 10.17 10.19
N GLN A 38 11.92 9.80 9.09
CA GLN A 38 10.73 8.97 9.19
C GLN A 38 11.23 7.65 9.76
N GLU A 39 10.95 7.45 11.03
CA GLU A 39 11.10 6.15 11.66
C GLU A 39 10.37 5.16 10.78
N SER A 40 11.11 4.14 10.39
CA SER A 40 10.64 3.07 9.53
C SER A 40 10.89 1.76 10.25
N THR A 41 10.24 0.71 9.79
CA THR A 41 10.35 -0.62 10.38
C THR A 41 10.87 -1.61 9.36
N LEU A 42 11.85 -2.42 9.76
CA LEU A 42 12.37 -3.54 8.98
C LEU A 42 12.02 -4.84 9.69
N SER A 43 11.24 -5.70 9.03
CA SER A 43 10.89 -7.03 9.55
C SER A 43 11.70 -8.10 8.82
N LEU A 44 12.44 -8.91 9.58
CA LEU A 44 13.30 -9.99 9.09
C LEU A 44 12.80 -11.32 9.65
N ARG A 45 12.52 -12.28 8.78
CA ARG A 45 11.98 -13.59 9.17
C ARG A 45 13.08 -14.65 9.18
N LEU A 46 13.13 -15.45 10.23
CA LEU A 46 14.04 -16.59 10.33
C LEU A 46 13.34 -17.75 11.08
N GLY A 47 13.14 -18.87 10.41
CA GLY A 47 12.39 -20.00 10.95
C GLY A 47 10.94 -19.64 11.34
N ASN A 48 10.57 -19.96 12.58
CA ASN A 48 9.27 -19.66 13.19
C ASN A 48 9.23 -18.28 13.89
N GLY A 49 10.30 -17.49 13.81
CA GLY A 49 10.38 -16.19 14.46
C GLY A 49 10.63 -15.02 13.50
N MET A 50 10.56 -13.82 14.06
CA MET A 50 10.77 -12.55 13.37
C MET A 50 11.58 -11.59 14.24
N VAL A 51 12.51 -10.87 13.61
CA VAL A 51 13.21 -9.72 14.19
C VAL A 51 12.62 -8.46 13.56
N VAL A 52 12.16 -7.52 14.37
CA VAL A 52 11.66 -6.22 13.88
C VAL A 52 12.61 -5.14 14.37
N VAL A 53 13.12 -4.33 13.44
CA VAL A 53 14.02 -3.22 13.75
C VAL A 53 13.32 -1.91 13.44
N LEU A 54 13.24 -1.04 14.45
CA LEU A 54 12.76 0.33 14.32
C LEU A 54 13.96 1.28 14.22
N GLY A 55 13.97 2.13 13.21
CA GLY A 55 15.06 3.09 13.03
C GLY A 55 14.88 4.00 11.83
N GLU A 56 15.89 4.82 11.57
CA GLU A 56 15.94 5.67 10.38
C GLU A 56 16.04 4.81 9.11
N GLN A 57 15.33 5.20 8.04
CA GLN A 57 15.30 4.44 6.78
C GLN A 57 16.71 4.13 6.22
N SER A 58 17.65 5.06 6.37
CA SER A 58 19.05 4.87 5.93
C SER A 58 19.77 3.77 6.72
N SER A 59 19.46 3.64 8.02
CA SER A 59 20.01 2.61 8.91
C SER A 59 19.41 1.24 8.59
N LEU A 60 18.10 1.17 8.31
CA LEU A 60 17.45 -0.07 7.92
C LEU A 60 17.97 -0.61 6.58
N SER A 61 18.28 0.28 5.62
CA SER A 61 18.93 -0.13 4.37
C SER A 61 20.30 -0.76 4.63
N LYS A 62 21.11 -0.17 5.53
CA LYS A 62 22.41 -0.72 5.93
C LYS A 62 22.28 -2.10 6.57
N ILE A 63 21.28 -2.32 7.43
CA ILE A 63 21.02 -3.64 8.03
C ILE A 63 20.72 -4.68 6.94
N LYS A 64 19.90 -4.32 5.96
CA LYS A 64 19.55 -5.23 4.86
C LYS A 64 20.80 -5.61 4.06
N ASP A 65 21.62 -4.63 3.69
CA ASP A 65 22.86 -4.86 2.94
C ASP A 65 23.86 -5.70 3.75
N LEU A 66 23.99 -5.41 5.04
CA LEU A 66 24.83 -6.15 5.97
C LEU A 66 24.43 -7.62 6.07
N ILE A 67 23.14 -7.92 6.22
CA ILE A 67 22.65 -9.30 6.30
C ILE A 67 22.88 -10.04 4.97
N LEU A 68 22.63 -9.38 3.84
CA LEU A 68 22.80 -9.98 2.51
C LEU A 68 24.27 -10.27 2.18
N THR A 69 25.20 -9.47 2.70
CA THR A 69 26.64 -9.62 2.45
C THR A 69 27.35 -10.46 3.52
N SER A 70 26.70 -10.71 4.65
CA SER A 70 27.25 -11.54 5.72
C SER A 70 27.43 -12.99 5.27
N LYS A 71 28.59 -13.57 5.57
CA LYS A 71 28.83 -15.02 5.43
C LYS A 71 28.33 -15.82 6.64
N LYS A 72 27.85 -15.14 7.68
CA LYS A 72 27.37 -15.74 8.92
C LYS A 72 26.04 -16.43 8.66
N LYS A 73 25.89 -17.67 9.12
CA LYS A 73 24.59 -18.34 9.18
C LYS A 73 23.92 -17.95 10.49
N PHE A 74 22.65 -17.60 10.42
CA PHE A 74 21.81 -17.34 11.58
C PHE A 74 20.92 -18.56 11.80
N GLU A 75 21.06 -19.24 12.94
CA GLU A 75 20.29 -20.43 13.26
C GLU A 75 19.02 -20.08 14.04
N THR A 76 19.07 -19.01 14.83
CA THR A 76 17.96 -18.50 15.64
C THR A 76 17.72 -17.01 15.39
N ILE A 77 16.51 -16.53 15.71
CA ILE A 77 16.22 -15.09 15.66
C ILE A 77 17.06 -14.28 16.65
N GLN A 78 17.51 -14.90 17.75
CA GLN A 78 18.39 -14.27 18.73
C GLN A 78 19.76 -14.01 18.10
N ASP A 79 20.33 -14.97 17.36
CA ASP A 79 21.61 -14.80 16.67
C ASP A 79 21.57 -13.64 15.68
N LEU A 80 20.42 -13.47 15.00
CA LEU A 80 20.20 -12.38 14.06
C LEU A 80 20.07 -11.03 14.76
N ALA A 81 19.32 -10.94 15.86
CA ALA A 81 19.19 -9.70 16.61
C ALA A 81 20.48 -9.28 17.32
N ASP A 82 21.22 -10.24 17.88
CA ASP A 82 22.52 -10.00 18.51
C ASP A 82 23.53 -9.51 17.47
N PHE A 83 23.50 -10.10 16.26
CA PHE A 83 24.31 -9.62 15.14
C PHE A 83 23.98 -8.17 14.78
N ILE A 84 22.70 -7.84 14.55
CA ILE A 84 22.28 -6.45 14.23
C ILE A 84 22.69 -5.48 15.35
N SER A 85 22.54 -5.89 16.62
CA SER A 85 22.90 -5.08 17.78
C SER A 85 24.41 -4.84 17.89
N SER A 86 25.23 -5.85 17.58
CA SER A 86 26.69 -5.79 17.67
C SER A 86 27.35 -4.85 16.66
N GLU A 87 26.63 -4.49 15.60
CA GLU A 87 27.15 -3.66 14.50
C GLU A 87 27.02 -2.16 14.79
N HIS A 88 26.38 -1.81 15.92
CA HIS A 88 26.28 -0.43 16.43
C HIS A 88 25.84 0.59 15.38
N ILE A 89 24.93 0.20 14.48
CA ILE A 89 24.45 1.05 13.37
C ILE A 89 23.68 2.24 13.95
N SER A 90 24.21 3.44 13.78
CA SER A 90 23.56 4.68 14.24
C SER A 90 22.18 4.84 13.61
N GLY A 91 21.20 5.33 14.37
CA GLY A 91 19.82 5.53 13.90
C GLY A 91 18.91 4.31 14.07
N ILE A 92 19.43 3.16 14.53
CA ILE A 92 18.58 2.10 15.11
C ILE A 92 18.12 2.58 16.49
N LYS A 93 16.81 2.53 16.72
CA LYS A 93 16.20 2.88 18.01
C LYS A 93 15.90 1.65 18.84
N GLU A 94 15.38 0.61 18.20
CA GLU A 94 14.89 -0.56 18.92
C GLU A 94 14.93 -1.82 18.04
N ILE A 95 15.16 -2.96 18.68
CA ILE A 95 15.16 -4.29 18.06
C ILE A 95 14.25 -5.18 18.90
N GLY A 96 13.17 -5.66 18.28
CA GLY A 96 12.19 -6.56 18.90
C GLY A 96 12.32 -7.98 18.35
N LEU A 97 12.13 -8.97 19.21
CA LEU A 97 12.11 -10.40 18.88
C LEU A 97 10.70 -10.95 19.04
N PHE A 98 10.24 -11.71 18.04
CA PHE A 98 8.94 -12.37 18.05
C PHE A 98 9.13 -13.86 17.75
N VAL A 99 8.72 -14.73 18.66
CA VAL A 99 8.68 -16.19 18.46
C VAL A 99 7.22 -16.62 18.43
N SER A 100 6.80 -17.40 17.42
CA SER A 100 5.39 -17.80 17.26
C SER A 100 4.82 -18.60 18.43
N ASP A 101 5.69 -19.22 19.24
CA ASP A 101 5.30 -20.23 20.23
C ASP A 101 5.20 -19.64 21.65
N ASN A 102 5.57 -18.37 21.84
CA ASN A 102 5.51 -17.69 23.13
C ASN A 102 5.12 -16.22 22.94
N LEU A 103 3.80 -15.97 22.88
CA LEU A 103 3.19 -14.68 22.51
C LEU A 103 3.18 -13.65 23.65
N GLN A 104 3.94 -13.85 24.73
CA GLN A 104 4.03 -12.92 25.86
C GLN A 104 5.06 -11.82 25.53
N PRO A 105 4.63 -10.58 25.23
CA PRO A 105 5.54 -9.52 24.81
C PRO A 105 6.19 -8.86 26.01
N ASN A 106 7.48 -8.53 25.91
CA ASN A 106 8.11 -7.59 26.85
C ASN A 106 7.82 -6.13 26.44
N GLU A 107 8.13 -5.16 27.31
CA GLU A 107 7.86 -3.73 27.06
C GLU A 107 8.52 -3.18 25.80
N ASN A 108 9.66 -3.73 25.38
CA ASN A 108 10.37 -3.28 24.19
C ASN A 108 9.66 -3.77 22.92
N VAL A 109 9.25 -5.05 22.90
CA VAL A 109 8.43 -5.62 21.83
C VAL A 109 7.14 -4.81 21.65
N LYS A 110 6.55 -4.31 22.75
CA LYS A 110 5.39 -3.42 22.73
C LYS A 110 5.66 -2.08 22.05
N LYS A 111 6.74 -1.40 22.41
CA LYS A 111 7.08 -0.09 21.82
C LYS A 111 7.33 -0.19 20.31
N VAL A 112 8.07 -1.21 19.86
CA VAL A 112 8.29 -1.46 18.42
C VAL A 112 6.96 -1.72 17.72
N PHE A 113 6.11 -2.55 18.30
CA PHE A 113 4.84 -2.93 17.70
C PHE A 113 3.87 -1.74 17.62
N ASP A 114 3.74 -0.97 18.70
CA ASP A 114 2.89 0.23 18.77
C ASP A 114 3.35 1.29 17.74
N GLY A 115 4.66 1.48 17.57
CA GLY A 115 5.23 2.38 16.56
C GLY A 115 4.97 1.90 15.12
N THR A 116 5.19 0.60 14.86
CA THR A 116 4.92 -0.03 13.55
C THR A 116 3.44 0.07 13.19
N LEU A 117 2.56 -0.19 14.16
CA LEU A 117 1.13 -0.15 13.97
C LEU A 117 0.64 1.28 13.70
N LYS A 118 1.14 2.25 14.45
CA LYS A 118 0.81 3.67 14.24
C LYS A 118 1.21 4.13 12.83
N ASP A 119 2.41 3.81 12.39
CA ASP A 119 2.90 4.13 11.04
C ASP A 119 2.06 3.45 9.95
N ALA A 120 1.70 2.18 10.17
CA ALA A 120 0.83 1.43 9.26
C ALA A 120 -0.57 2.08 9.16
N ILE A 121 -1.19 2.42 10.30
CA ILE A 121 -2.50 3.10 10.34
C ILE A 121 -2.43 4.48 9.65
N GLU A 122 -1.42 5.30 9.95
CA GLU A 122 -1.24 6.62 9.33
C GLU A 122 -1.05 6.54 7.80
N LYS A 123 -0.49 5.43 7.31
CA LYS A 123 -0.27 5.15 5.89
C LYS A 123 -1.43 4.38 5.22
N GLY A 124 -2.48 4.03 5.98
CA GLY A 124 -3.60 3.21 5.48
C GLY A 124 -3.18 1.78 5.13
N VAL A 125 -2.09 1.28 5.73
CA VAL A 125 -1.55 -0.06 5.53
C VAL A 125 -1.90 -0.93 6.73
N ILE A 126 -2.26 -2.17 6.49
CA ILE A 126 -2.54 -3.14 7.54
C ILE A 126 -1.27 -3.97 7.82
N PRO A 127 -0.82 -4.12 9.09
CA PRO A 127 0.37 -4.90 9.39
C PRO A 127 0.23 -6.38 9.00
N TYR A 128 1.29 -6.90 8.39
CA TYR A 128 1.43 -8.29 7.96
C TYR A 128 1.35 -9.25 9.16
N LEU A 129 0.38 -10.17 9.17
CA LEU A 129 0.40 -11.33 10.06
C LEU A 129 1.12 -12.51 9.37
N PRO A 130 2.08 -13.16 10.04
CA PRO A 130 2.73 -14.36 9.52
C PRO A 130 1.72 -15.48 9.21
N ASN A 131 1.88 -16.12 8.06
CA ASN A 131 1.00 -17.21 7.55
C ASN A 131 0.80 -18.41 8.51
N ASN A 132 1.57 -18.51 9.60
CA ASN A 132 1.56 -19.57 10.59
C ASN A 132 0.85 -19.20 11.91
N ILE A 133 0.42 -17.94 12.09
CA ILE A 133 -0.31 -17.52 13.28
C ILE A 133 -1.80 -17.73 13.05
N LYS A 134 -2.44 -18.58 13.85
CA LYS A 134 -3.89 -18.74 13.83
C LYS A 134 -4.55 -17.42 14.22
N PHE A 135 -5.72 -17.16 13.68
CA PHE A 135 -6.48 -15.95 13.98
C PHE A 135 -6.71 -15.71 15.48
N THR A 136 -7.01 -16.77 16.22
CA THR A 136 -7.12 -16.72 17.69
C THR A 136 -5.82 -16.32 18.37
N GLN A 137 -4.68 -16.79 17.86
CA GLN A 137 -3.35 -16.43 18.36
C GLN A 137 -2.99 -14.97 18.04
N ALA A 138 -3.33 -14.48 16.84
CA ALA A 138 -3.15 -13.07 16.47
C ALA A 138 -4.04 -12.15 17.34
N ARG A 139 -5.27 -12.57 17.62
CA ARG A 139 -6.18 -11.87 18.53
C ARG A 139 -5.60 -11.75 19.92
N GLU A 140 -5.28 -12.89 20.50
CA GLU A 140 -4.79 -13.03 21.86
C GLU A 140 -3.50 -12.23 22.03
N PHE A 141 -2.61 -12.30 21.05
CA PHE A 141 -1.39 -11.50 21.00
C PHE A 141 -1.67 -9.99 21.10
N LEU A 142 -2.57 -9.46 20.29
CA LEU A 142 -2.89 -8.02 20.27
C LEU A 142 -3.72 -7.57 21.47
N GLU A 143 -4.64 -8.42 21.94
CA GLU A 143 -5.39 -8.20 23.18
C GLU A 143 -4.42 -8.13 24.38
N ASN A 144 -3.36 -8.94 24.39
CA ASN A 144 -2.28 -8.86 25.39
C ASN A 144 -1.50 -7.54 25.35
N PHE A 145 -1.49 -6.80 24.24
CA PHE A 145 -0.94 -5.44 24.18
C PHE A 145 -1.93 -4.36 24.64
N GLY A 146 -3.16 -4.73 24.99
CA GLY A 146 -4.22 -3.80 25.41
C GLY A 146 -4.96 -3.16 24.24
N TYR A 147 -4.93 -3.80 23.07
CA TYR A 147 -5.78 -3.45 21.93
C TYR A 147 -7.10 -4.22 22.02
N ASN A 148 -8.20 -3.54 21.73
CA ASN A 148 -9.46 -4.24 21.53
C ASN A 148 -9.47 -4.78 20.10
N VAL A 149 -9.31 -6.10 19.97
CA VAL A 149 -9.28 -6.74 18.65
C VAL A 149 -10.70 -7.12 18.28
N ILE A 150 -11.34 -6.21 17.55
CA ILE A 150 -12.57 -6.52 16.84
C ILE A 150 -12.17 -7.04 15.48
N PHE A 151 -12.26 -8.35 15.28
CA PHE A 151 -12.30 -8.84 13.91
C PHE A 151 -13.70 -8.62 13.37
N GLY A 152 -13.80 -7.64 12.49
CA GLY A 152 -15.05 -7.23 11.89
C GLY A 152 -14.78 -6.34 10.69
N PRO A 153 -15.81 -6.04 9.89
CA PRO A 153 -15.67 -5.23 8.69
C PRO A 153 -15.31 -3.79 9.06
N GLY A 154 -14.04 -3.41 8.85
CA GLY A 154 -13.63 -1.99 8.87
C GLY A 154 -14.30 -1.19 7.75
N ILE A 155 -14.28 0.13 7.87
CA ILE A 155 -15.04 1.03 7.00
C ILE A 155 -14.51 0.96 5.55
N TYR A 156 -15.48 0.87 4.66
CA TYR A 156 -15.27 0.78 3.24
C TYR A 156 -15.07 2.20 2.69
N PRO A 157 -14.10 2.48 1.80
CA PRO A 157 -14.04 3.79 1.15
C PRO A 157 -15.32 4.10 0.35
N PHE A 158 -16.11 3.07 0.06
CA PHE A 158 -17.39 3.12 -0.63
C PHE A 158 -18.57 2.79 0.27
N LYS A 159 -18.41 2.85 1.60
CA LYS A 159 -19.50 2.59 2.56
C LYS A 159 -20.70 3.47 2.19
N ASP A 160 -21.86 2.84 2.06
CA ASP A 160 -23.14 3.45 1.64
C ASP A 160 -23.20 3.96 0.19
N LYS A 161 -22.10 3.86 -0.56
CA LYS A 161 -22.00 4.32 -1.96
C LYS A 161 -22.11 3.18 -2.96
N LEU A 162 -21.43 2.05 -2.74
CA LEU A 162 -21.45 0.91 -3.65
C LEU A 162 -22.31 -0.20 -3.07
N ARG A 163 -23.49 -0.46 -3.66
CA ARG A 163 -24.50 -1.40 -3.14
C ARG A 163 -24.48 -2.78 -3.82
N CYS A 164 -23.52 -3.00 -4.72
CA CYS A 164 -23.32 -4.28 -5.38
C CYS A 164 -22.04 -4.97 -4.89
N GLU A 165 -22.07 -6.30 -4.85
CA GLU A 165 -20.88 -7.11 -4.66
C GLU A 165 -20.02 -7.04 -5.92
N VAL A 166 -18.70 -6.89 -5.74
CA VAL A 166 -17.76 -6.86 -6.85
C VAL A 166 -16.56 -7.77 -6.55
N LYS A 167 -16.20 -8.63 -7.50
CA LYS A 167 -14.93 -9.35 -7.51
C LYS A 167 -14.14 -8.98 -8.75
N LEU A 168 -12.86 -8.70 -8.60
CA LEU A 168 -11.95 -8.44 -9.71
C LEU A 168 -10.76 -9.36 -9.58
N VAL A 169 -10.39 -10.00 -10.68
CA VAL A 169 -9.20 -10.86 -10.72
C VAL A 169 -8.42 -10.57 -12.00
N SER A 170 -7.13 -10.30 -11.83
CA SER A 170 -6.17 -10.18 -12.92
C SER A 170 -5.05 -11.20 -12.71
N TYR A 171 -4.77 -12.05 -13.70
CA TYR A 171 -3.80 -13.14 -13.59
C TYR A 171 -2.42 -12.83 -14.20
N GLY A 172 -2.08 -11.54 -14.35
CA GLY A 172 -0.82 -11.11 -14.97
C GLY A 172 -0.73 -11.71 -16.37
N LEU A 173 0.40 -12.30 -16.74
CA LEU A 173 0.64 -12.95 -18.05
C LEU A 173 -0.24 -14.18 -18.36
N LYS A 174 -1.19 -14.56 -17.50
CA LYS A 174 -2.13 -15.66 -17.76
C LYS A 174 -3.49 -15.12 -18.19
N SER A 175 -4.17 -15.87 -19.06
CA SER A 175 -5.54 -15.57 -19.46
C SER A 175 -6.53 -15.87 -18.34
N GLY A 176 -7.73 -15.30 -18.48
CA GLY A 176 -8.86 -15.61 -17.61
C GLY A 176 -9.16 -14.56 -16.55
N SER A 177 -8.55 -13.36 -16.64
CA SER A 177 -8.94 -12.22 -15.81
C SER A 177 -10.45 -11.96 -15.95
N TYR A 178 -11.11 -11.45 -14.91
CA TYR A 178 -12.55 -11.16 -14.96
C TYR A 178 -12.97 -10.11 -13.94
N ILE A 179 -14.14 -9.53 -14.20
CA ILE A 179 -14.90 -8.71 -13.25
C ILE A 179 -16.20 -9.46 -12.97
N GLU A 180 -16.55 -9.65 -11.71
CA GLU A 180 -17.81 -10.24 -11.26
C GLU A 180 -18.61 -9.18 -10.51
N ILE A 181 -19.90 -9.04 -10.83
CA ILE A 181 -20.80 -8.06 -10.23
C ILE A 181 -22.06 -8.79 -9.82
N ASP A 182 -22.38 -8.79 -8.52
CA ASP A 182 -23.50 -9.54 -7.92
C ASP A 182 -23.57 -11.00 -8.44
N GLY A 183 -22.43 -11.70 -8.44
CA GLY A 183 -22.30 -13.10 -8.86
C GLY A 183 -22.21 -13.34 -10.38
N LYS A 184 -22.41 -12.30 -11.21
CA LYS A 184 -22.31 -12.42 -12.67
C LYS A 184 -20.92 -12.05 -13.16
N LYS A 185 -20.25 -12.97 -13.85
CA LYS A 185 -18.90 -12.77 -14.41
C LYS A 185 -18.91 -12.13 -15.80
N TYR A 186 -17.95 -11.25 -16.00
CA TYR A 186 -17.66 -10.52 -17.22
C TYR A 186 -16.19 -10.73 -17.57
N PHE A 187 -15.94 -11.24 -18.77
CA PHE A 187 -14.60 -11.60 -19.23
C PHE A 187 -14.10 -10.60 -20.28
N PRO A 188 -12.82 -10.21 -20.23
CA PRO A 188 -12.15 -9.46 -21.29
C PRO A 188 -12.15 -10.31 -22.56
N LYS A 189 -12.32 -9.65 -23.71
CA LYS A 189 -12.28 -10.32 -25.03
C LYS A 189 -10.87 -10.36 -25.60
N ASN A 190 -10.08 -9.34 -25.29
CA ASN A 190 -8.75 -9.08 -25.81
C ASN A 190 -7.78 -8.78 -24.67
N LEU A 191 -6.51 -8.57 -25.02
CA LEU A 191 -5.46 -8.10 -24.11
C LEU A 191 -5.77 -6.70 -23.57
N GLY A 192 -4.98 -6.25 -22.59
CA GLY A 192 -5.03 -4.88 -22.12
C GLY A 192 -6.01 -4.64 -20.98
N TYR A 193 -6.42 -3.38 -20.82
CA TYR A 193 -7.39 -3.00 -19.80
C TYR A 193 -8.78 -3.44 -20.21
N PHE A 194 -9.50 -4.10 -19.30
CA PHE A 194 -10.94 -4.33 -19.39
C PHE A 194 -11.62 -3.57 -18.27
N LEU A 195 -12.49 -2.64 -18.67
CA LEU A 195 -13.10 -1.65 -17.80
C LEU A 195 -14.62 -1.77 -17.87
N ILE A 196 -15.28 -1.65 -16.72
CA ILE A 196 -16.74 -1.59 -16.61
C ILE A 196 -17.11 -0.41 -15.72
N ALA A 197 -17.88 0.54 -16.26
CA ALA A 197 -18.52 1.58 -15.46
C ALA A 197 -19.90 1.09 -15.00
N ILE A 198 -20.19 1.23 -13.71
CA ILE A 198 -21.45 0.80 -13.10
C ILE A 198 -22.14 1.90 -12.32
N ASP A 199 -23.46 1.80 -12.22
CA ASP A 199 -24.27 2.57 -11.29
C ASP A 199 -24.04 2.05 -9.86
N PRO A 200 -23.57 2.91 -8.94
CA PRO A 200 -23.29 2.51 -7.55
C PRO A 200 -24.48 1.89 -6.82
N ASN A 201 -25.71 2.28 -7.15
CA ASN A 201 -26.90 1.95 -6.37
C ASN A 201 -27.44 0.55 -6.64
N ASN A 202 -27.20 0.03 -7.84
CA ASN A 202 -27.83 -1.20 -8.32
C ASN A 202 -26.86 -2.10 -9.11
N GLY A 203 -25.58 -1.72 -9.24
CA GLY A 203 -24.57 -2.48 -9.99
C GLY A 203 -24.83 -2.58 -11.49
N LYS A 204 -25.80 -1.84 -12.04
CA LYS A 204 -26.14 -1.86 -13.46
C LYS A 204 -24.98 -1.31 -14.26
N ILE A 205 -24.57 -2.05 -15.29
CA ILE A 205 -23.55 -1.60 -16.24
C ILE A 205 -24.07 -0.38 -17.01
N ILE A 206 -23.31 0.71 -16.92
CA ILE A 206 -23.51 1.93 -17.68
C ILE A 206 -22.77 1.80 -19.02
N SER A 207 -21.51 1.39 -18.98
CA SER A 207 -20.67 1.16 -20.14
C SER A 207 -19.56 0.16 -19.82
N GLN A 208 -18.97 -0.43 -20.86
CA GLN A 208 -17.80 -1.30 -20.73
C GLN A 208 -16.89 -1.12 -21.95
N GLY A 209 -15.60 -1.36 -21.77
CA GLY A 209 -14.60 -1.26 -22.84
C GLY A 209 -13.41 -2.18 -22.58
N ASN A 210 -12.74 -2.58 -23.66
CA ASN A 210 -11.51 -3.36 -23.60
C ASN A 210 -10.48 -2.72 -24.53
N PHE A 211 -9.34 -2.33 -23.99
CA PHE A 211 -8.35 -1.47 -24.64
C PHE A 211 -6.98 -2.14 -24.65
N ASP A 212 -6.54 -2.58 -25.83
CA ASP A 212 -5.24 -3.25 -26.01
C ASP A 212 -4.10 -2.24 -26.15
N THR A 213 -3.80 -1.56 -25.04
CA THR A 213 -2.68 -0.62 -24.92
C THR A 213 -1.31 -1.30 -24.90
N SER A 214 -1.24 -2.63 -25.07
CA SER A 214 0.03 -3.36 -25.20
C SER A 214 0.57 -3.34 -26.63
N PHE A 215 -0.32 -3.52 -27.61
CA PHE A 215 0.10 -3.69 -29.01
C PHE A 215 -0.32 -2.54 -29.92
N HIS A 216 -1.37 -1.79 -29.58
CA HIS A 216 -2.00 -0.85 -30.48
C HIS A 216 -2.02 0.58 -29.92
N HIS A 217 -1.24 1.49 -30.49
CA HIS A 217 -1.18 2.88 -29.99
C HIS A 217 -2.53 3.59 -30.04
N GLN A 218 -3.35 3.32 -31.05
CA GLN A 218 -4.70 3.88 -31.17
C GLN A 218 -5.63 3.52 -29.99
N GLU A 219 -5.35 2.41 -29.29
CA GLU A 219 -6.13 1.98 -28.12
C GLU A 219 -5.88 2.88 -26.91
N ASN A 220 -4.77 3.63 -26.87
CA ASN A 220 -4.55 4.65 -25.85
C ASN A 220 -5.54 5.80 -26.00
N ALA A 221 -5.73 6.31 -27.22
CA ALA A 221 -6.73 7.35 -27.49
C ALA A 221 -8.14 6.85 -27.20
N ALA A 222 -8.45 5.59 -27.55
CA ALA A 222 -9.73 4.96 -27.23
C ALA A 222 -9.95 4.83 -25.71
N LEU A 223 -8.91 4.43 -24.96
CA LEU A 223 -8.92 4.36 -23.50
C LEU A 223 -9.17 5.74 -22.89
N VAL A 224 -8.44 6.77 -23.33
CA VAL A 224 -8.60 8.15 -22.86
C VAL A 224 -10.03 8.65 -23.11
N ASN A 225 -10.54 8.47 -24.33
CA ASN A 225 -11.91 8.87 -24.69
C ASN A 225 -12.95 8.14 -23.83
N TYR A 226 -12.75 6.84 -23.60
CA TYR A 226 -13.62 6.07 -22.72
C TYR A 226 -13.61 6.61 -21.29
N LEU A 227 -12.43 6.77 -20.68
CA LEU A 227 -12.28 7.27 -19.31
C LEU A 227 -12.92 8.65 -19.12
N GLN A 228 -12.78 9.54 -20.10
CA GLN A 228 -13.42 10.87 -20.09
C GLN A 228 -14.94 10.82 -20.24
N SER A 229 -15.48 9.78 -20.89
CA SER A 229 -16.91 9.59 -21.06
C SER A 229 -17.61 8.96 -19.85
N VAL A 230 -16.85 8.41 -18.90
CA VAL A 230 -17.42 7.76 -17.71
C VAL A 230 -18.15 8.82 -16.85
N PRO A 231 -19.43 8.61 -16.48
CA PRO A 231 -20.15 9.56 -15.65
C PRO A 231 -19.47 9.76 -14.29
N LYS A 232 -19.44 11.01 -13.80
CA LYS A 232 -18.81 11.33 -12.51
C LYS A 232 -19.41 10.57 -11.33
N ASN A 233 -20.69 10.25 -11.37
CA ASN A 233 -21.39 9.51 -10.32
C ASN A 233 -21.30 7.98 -10.47
N ALA A 234 -20.51 7.48 -11.43
CA ALA A 234 -20.30 6.05 -11.62
C ALA A 234 -19.15 5.53 -10.75
N PHE A 235 -19.15 4.21 -10.57
CA PHE A 235 -17.96 3.47 -10.18
C PHE A 235 -17.29 2.87 -11.40
N LEU A 236 -15.97 2.96 -11.49
CA LEU A 236 -15.19 2.34 -12.55
C LEU A 236 -14.44 1.13 -12.00
N LEU A 237 -14.71 -0.02 -12.58
CA LEU A 237 -14.05 -1.29 -12.30
C LEU A 237 -13.03 -1.57 -13.39
N GLY A 238 -11.86 -2.06 -13.03
CA GLY A 238 -10.83 -2.37 -14.02
C GLY A 238 -9.99 -3.58 -13.67
N VAL A 239 -9.66 -4.36 -14.69
CA VAL A 239 -8.67 -5.44 -14.64
C VAL A 239 -7.74 -5.38 -15.85
N ILE A 240 -6.50 -5.80 -15.70
CA ILE A 240 -5.61 -6.12 -16.83
C ILE A 240 -5.82 -7.59 -17.24
N ASN A 241 -5.97 -7.84 -18.53
CA ASN A 241 -5.89 -9.16 -19.13
C ASN A 241 -4.55 -9.34 -19.84
N ILE A 242 -3.72 -10.24 -19.31
CA ILE A 242 -2.38 -10.60 -19.83
C ILE A 242 -1.36 -9.46 -19.78
N GLU A 243 -1.58 -8.36 -20.49
CA GLU A 243 -0.62 -7.28 -20.63
C GLU A 243 -1.31 -5.99 -21.11
N ALA A 244 -0.97 -4.83 -20.53
CA ALA A 244 -1.57 -3.53 -20.91
C ALA A 244 -0.58 -2.36 -20.95
N THR A 245 0.68 -2.53 -20.57
CA THR A 245 1.56 -1.39 -20.25
C THR A 245 2.68 -1.19 -21.27
N ARG A 246 2.97 -2.21 -22.09
CA ARG A 246 4.05 -2.19 -23.09
C ARG A 246 4.05 -0.98 -24.02
N LYS A 247 2.89 -0.54 -24.51
CA LYS A 247 2.72 0.63 -25.39
C LYS A 247 1.77 1.68 -24.79
N MET A 248 1.56 1.63 -23.48
CA MET A 248 0.81 2.66 -22.79
C MET A 248 1.56 3.99 -22.90
N ASP A 249 0.87 5.03 -23.36
CA ASP A 249 1.45 6.36 -23.48
C ASP A 249 1.30 7.19 -22.20
N SER A 250 1.98 8.33 -22.18
CA SER A 250 1.95 9.28 -21.05
C SER A 250 0.55 9.79 -20.77
N ASP A 251 -0.26 10.03 -21.80
CA ASP A 251 -1.57 10.65 -21.66
C ASP A 251 -2.55 9.70 -20.98
N SER A 252 -2.55 8.42 -21.39
CA SER A 252 -3.34 7.37 -20.76
C SER A 252 -2.94 7.17 -19.30
N TYR A 253 -1.64 7.07 -19.03
CA TYR A 253 -1.11 6.93 -17.68
C TYR A 253 -1.47 8.12 -16.79
N MET A 254 -1.26 9.35 -17.29
CA MET A 254 -1.56 10.58 -16.56
C MET A 254 -3.05 10.68 -16.25
N LEU A 255 -3.93 10.31 -17.18
CA LEU A 255 -5.36 10.34 -16.94
C LEU A 255 -5.79 9.33 -15.86
N LEU A 256 -5.30 8.09 -15.91
CA LEU A 256 -5.57 7.10 -14.87
C LEU A 256 -5.11 7.62 -13.48
N ASN A 257 -3.91 8.21 -13.40
CA ASN A 257 -3.39 8.79 -12.17
C ASN A 257 -4.22 10.01 -11.70
N GLN A 258 -4.64 10.88 -12.61
CA GLN A 258 -5.53 12.03 -12.32
C GLN A 258 -6.93 11.61 -11.87
N MET A 259 -7.37 10.40 -12.22
CA MET A 259 -8.61 9.79 -11.76
C MET A 259 -8.46 9.15 -10.37
N GLY A 260 -7.24 9.09 -9.81
CA GLY A 260 -6.98 8.52 -8.48
C GLY A 260 -6.43 7.10 -8.51
N LEU A 261 -5.91 6.63 -9.66
CA LEU A 261 -5.25 5.34 -9.77
C LEU A 261 -3.73 5.47 -9.66
N HIS A 262 -3.18 5.14 -8.50
CA HIS A 262 -1.77 5.34 -8.17
C HIS A 262 -0.91 4.08 -8.39
N LEU A 263 -1.52 2.90 -8.59
CA LEU A 263 -0.80 1.63 -8.77
C LEU A 263 -0.72 1.15 -10.22
N VAL A 264 -0.95 2.04 -11.20
CA VAL A 264 -0.87 1.70 -12.63
C VAL A 264 0.52 1.12 -12.97
N PRO A 265 0.63 -0.12 -13.52
CA PRO A 265 1.90 -0.81 -13.76
C PRO A 265 2.75 -0.29 -14.95
N LEU A 266 2.85 1.03 -15.17
CA LEU A 266 3.63 1.57 -16.28
C LEU A 266 5.10 1.12 -16.20
N GLY A 267 5.61 0.51 -17.28
CA GLY A 267 6.96 -0.06 -17.32
C GLY A 267 7.12 -1.44 -16.68
N TYR A 268 6.06 -1.99 -16.09
CA TYR A 268 6.06 -3.32 -15.48
C TYR A 268 5.33 -4.32 -16.37
N TYR A 269 6.07 -4.91 -17.32
CA TYR A 269 5.53 -5.93 -18.23
C TYR A 269 5.03 -7.16 -17.47
N GLY A 270 3.84 -7.62 -17.81
CA GLY A 270 3.20 -8.82 -17.30
C GLY A 270 2.56 -8.69 -15.92
N TYR A 271 2.54 -7.48 -15.35
CA TYR A 271 1.96 -7.25 -14.04
C TYR A 271 0.44 -7.27 -14.10
N SER A 272 -0.17 -7.92 -13.11
CA SER A 272 -1.59 -7.83 -12.83
C SER A 272 -1.92 -6.48 -12.23
N HIS A 273 -3.09 -5.96 -12.56
CA HIS A 273 -3.67 -4.78 -11.92
C HIS A 273 -5.18 -4.94 -11.89
N VAL A 274 -5.76 -4.65 -10.72
CA VAL A 274 -7.20 -4.58 -10.51
C VAL A 274 -7.53 -3.33 -9.71
N PHE A 275 -8.68 -2.71 -9.98
CA PHE A 275 -9.13 -1.56 -9.20
C PHE A 275 -10.65 -1.39 -9.16
N ILE A 276 -11.13 -0.77 -8.09
CA ILE A 276 -12.48 -0.21 -7.93
C ILE A 276 -12.30 1.29 -7.67
N LEU A 277 -12.84 2.14 -8.54
CA LEU A 277 -12.66 3.58 -8.47
C LEU A 277 -14.00 4.31 -8.30
N ASP A 278 -14.12 5.12 -7.25
CA ASP A 278 -15.16 6.17 -7.14
C ASP A 278 -14.74 7.35 -8.02
N VAL A 279 -15.38 7.49 -9.18
CA VAL A 279 -15.00 8.49 -10.21
C VAL A 279 -15.20 9.91 -9.69
N LYS A 280 -16.17 10.14 -8.80
CA LYS A 280 -16.47 11.46 -8.25
C LYS A 280 -15.38 11.90 -7.30
N GLU A 281 -15.02 11.03 -6.37
CA GLU A 281 -14.08 11.34 -5.29
C GLU A 281 -12.63 11.15 -5.70
N LYS A 282 -12.39 10.48 -6.83
CA LYS A 282 -11.05 10.07 -7.29
C LYS A 282 -10.32 9.25 -6.24
N LYS A 283 -11.04 8.32 -5.62
CA LYS A 283 -10.53 7.40 -4.61
C LYS A 283 -10.70 5.98 -5.11
N ALA A 284 -9.63 5.22 -5.09
CA ALA A 284 -9.61 3.85 -5.57
C ALA A 284 -9.19 2.86 -4.49
N LEU A 285 -9.74 1.65 -4.60
CA LEU A 285 -9.13 0.43 -4.08
C LEU A 285 -8.37 -0.18 -5.25
N GLU A 286 -7.07 -0.40 -5.08
CA GLU A 286 -6.19 -0.84 -6.17
C GLU A 286 -5.28 -1.94 -5.66
N GLU A 287 -4.99 -2.93 -6.50
CA GLU A 287 -3.95 -3.90 -6.23
C GLU A 287 -3.16 -4.18 -7.50
N ARG A 288 -1.84 -4.24 -7.36
CA ARG A 288 -0.90 -4.61 -8.42
C ARG A 288 0.06 -5.68 -7.93
N SER A 289 0.33 -6.66 -8.77
CA SER A 289 1.28 -7.74 -8.49
C SER A 289 2.01 -8.17 -9.77
N SER A 290 3.15 -8.84 -9.62
CA SER A 290 3.85 -9.50 -10.74
C SER A 290 3.19 -10.83 -11.14
N THR A 291 2.19 -11.28 -10.39
CA THR A 291 1.50 -12.56 -10.61
C THR A 291 -0.01 -12.39 -10.72
N ILE A 292 -0.71 -12.34 -9.59
CA ILE A 292 -2.17 -12.28 -9.51
C ILE A 292 -2.53 -11.10 -8.62
N SER A 293 -3.53 -10.35 -9.02
CA SER A 293 -4.17 -9.35 -8.16
C SER A 293 -5.65 -9.63 -8.04
N GLU A 294 -6.17 -9.60 -6.82
CA GLU A 294 -7.57 -9.94 -6.53
C GLU A 294 -8.19 -8.93 -5.55
N LEU A 295 -9.22 -8.23 -6.02
CA LEU A 295 -10.05 -7.38 -5.17
C LEU A 295 -11.42 -8.02 -4.99
N TYR A 296 -11.93 -7.97 -3.77
CA TYR A 296 -13.29 -8.36 -3.47
C TYR A 296 -13.94 -7.35 -2.55
N TYR A 297 -15.10 -6.87 -2.98
CA TYR A 297 -15.92 -5.90 -2.28
C TYR A 297 -17.30 -6.52 -2.05
N VAL A 298 -17.73 -6.54 -0.79
CA VAL A 298 -19.09 -6.90 -0.39
C VAL A 298 -19.67 -5.71 0.35
N PRO A 299 -20.82 -5.16 -0.09
CA PRO A 299 -21.53 -4.13 0.66
C PRO A 299 -21.83 -4.60 2.09
N PRO A 300 -21.72 -3.74 3.11
CA PRO A 300 -21.99 -4.10 4.50
C PRO A 300 -23.33 -4.80 4.71
N GLU A 301 -24.37 -4.37 4.00
CA GLU A 301 -25.73 -4.93 4.07
C GLU A 301 -25.85 -6.36 3.50
N LYS A 302 -24.87 -6.81 2.71
CA LYS A 302 -24.78 -8.16 2.15
C LYS A 302 -23.80 -9.06 2.91
N LEU A 303 -23.08 -8.52 3.90
CA LEU A 303 -22.07 -9.26 4.65
C LEU A 303 -22.70 -9.97 5.86
N ASP A 304 -23.24 -11.17 5.64
CA ASP A 304 -23.63 -12.08 6.73
C ASP A 304 -22.45 -12.94 7.22
N GLU A 305 -22.62 -13.59 8.38
CA GLU A 305 -21.58 -14.43 9.00
C GLU A 305 -21.15 -15.57 8.06
N SER A 306 -22.07 -16.16 7.29
CA SER A 306 -21.78 -17.23 6.33
C SER A 306 -20.89 -16.72 5.19
N SER A 307 -21.18 -15.53 4.67
CA SER A 307 -20.47 -14.86 3.58
C SER A 307 -19.09 -14.43 4.04
N PHE A 308 -18.96 -13.95 5.27
CA PHE A 308 -17.67 -13.67 5.91
C PHE A 308 -16.83 -14.95 6.06
N ILE A 309 -17.42 -16.05 6.56
CA ILE A 309 -16.73 -17.35 6.68
C ILE A 309 -16.30 -17.89 5.31
N LYS A 310 -17.14 -17.76 4.26
CA LYS A 310 -16.76 -18.16 2.89
C LYS A 310 -15.62 -17.32 2.35
N LEU A 311 -15.59 -16.02 2.67
CA LEU A 311 -14.55 -15.10 2.23
C LEU A 311 -13.19 -15.48 2.79
N ILE A 312 -13.10 -15.69 4.09
CA ILE A 312 -11.84 -16.02 4.79
C ILE A 312 -11.36 -17.46 4.53
N ASN A 313 -12.21 -18.32 3.94
CA ASN A 313 -11.83 -19.68 3.57
C ASN A 313 -11.39 -19.82 2.10
N LYS A 314 -11.50 -18.78 1.27
CA LYS A 314 -10.99 -18.83 -0.11
C LYS A 314 -9.47 -18.84 -0.12
N LYS A 315 -8.88 -19.77 -0.88
CA LYS A 315 -7.45 -19.80 -1.19
C LYS A 315 -7.24 -19.51 -2.70
N PRO A 316 -6.34 -18.60 -3.05
CA PRO A 316 -5.67 -17.69 -2.14
C PRO A 316 -6.63 -16.68 -1.48
N LEU A 317 -6.26 -16.16 -0.31
CA LEU A 317 -7.05 -15.15 0.39
C LEU A 317 -7.07 -13.87 -0.46
N PRO A 318 -8.26 -13.30 -0.77
CA PRO A 318 -8.33 -12.01 -1.45
C PRO A 318 -7.76 -10.90 -0.57
N THR A 319 -7.24 -9.84 -1.16
CA THR A 319 -6.89 -8.63 -0.41
C THR A 319 -8.19 -7.96 0.02
N ILE A 320 -8.49 -8.05 1.31
CA ILE A 320 -9.70 -7.49 1.91
C ILE A 320 -9.32 -6.12 2.48
N TYR A 321 -9.93 -5.05 1.98
CA TYR A 321 -9.67 -3.67 2.40
C TYR A 321 -10.73 -3.22 3.39
N LEU A 322 -10.30 -2.77 4.57
CA LEU A 322 -11.14 -2.38 5.70
C LEU A 322 -10.45 -1.23 6.46
N ASP A 323 -11.10 -0.08 6.64
CA ASP A 323 -10.54 1.05 7.40
C ASP A 323 -11.57 1.69 8.34
N GLY A 324 -11.33 1.71 9.65
CA GLY A 324 -11.65 2.90 10.44
C GLY A 324 -12.29 2.69 11.81
N LEU A 325 -11.65 3.31 12.79
CA LEU A 325 -12.21 3.92 13.99
C LEU A 325 -11.41 5.21 14.28
N SER A 326 -11.97 6.10 15.10
CA SER A 326 -11.36 7.38 15.53
C SER A 326 -9.89 7.22 15.97
N PRO A 327 -9.02 8.24 15.77
CA PRO A 327 -7.64 8.25 16.29
C PRO A 327 -7.52 8.01 17.81
N ASP A 328 -8.61 8.07 18.56
CA ASP A 328 -8.67 7.76 20.00
C ASP A 328 -9.03 6.29 20.30
N SER A 329 -9.24 5.45 19.27
CA SER A 329 -9.74 4.07 19.40
C SER A 329 -8.63 3.05 19.14
N LYS A 330 -8.36 2.18 20.12
CA LYS A 330 -7.36 1.10 20.03
C LYS A 330 -7.90 -0.15 19.31
N ILE A 331 -8.27 -0.05 18.03
CA ILE A 331 -8.86 -1.17 17.27
C ILE A 331 -8.06 -1.42 15.99
N LEU A 332 -7.57 -2.66 15.81
CA LEU A 332 -6.83 -3.11 14.62
C LEU A 332 -7.69 -3.98 13.70
N VAL A 333 -7.50 -3.83 12.37
CA VAL A 333 -8.14 -4.67 11.35
C VAL A 333 -7.05 -5.28 10.45
N PHE A 334 -7.14 -6.59 10.15
CA PHE A 334 -6.12 -7.35 9.39
C PHE A 334 -6.53 -7.69 7.95
N SER A 335 -5.57 -7.68 7.03
CA SER A 335 -5.66 -8.15 5.65
C SER A 335 -4.46 -9.04 5.36
N LEU A 336 -4.67 -10.15 4.65
CA LEU A 336 -3.70 -11.24 4.49
C LEU A 336 -3.12 -11.23 3.07
N PRO A 337 -1.80 -11.30 2.90
CA PRO A 337 -1.20 -11.44 1.57
C PRO A 337 -1.06 -12.90 1.12
N GLN A 338 -0.99 -13.07 -0.20
CA GLN A 338 -0.54 -14.29 -0.84
C GLN A 338 0.99 -14.39 -0.85
N ASN A 339 1.52 -15.55 -0.44
CA ASN A 339 2.49 -16.28 -1.24
C ASN A 339 2.78 -17.66 -0.62
N GLY A 340 2.71 -18.67 -1.47
CA GLY A 340 3.30 -19.99 -1.29
C GLY A 340 3.70 -20.52 -2.66
N ARG A 341 5.01 -20.54 -2.93
CA ARG A 341 5.59 -21.56 -3.82
C ARG A 341 6.18 -22.63 -2.91
N PHE A 342 5.94 -23.88 -3.31
CA PHE A 342 6.41 -25.11 -2.68
C PHE A 342 7.91 -25.10 -2.40
#